data_AF-A0A9Q6ZEG3-F1
#
_entry.id   AF-A0A9Q6ZEG3-F1
#
_cell.length_a   1.000
_cell.length_b   1.000
_cell.length_c   1.000
_cell.angle_alpha   90.00
_cell.angle_beta   90.00
_cell.angle_gamma   90.00
#
_symmetry.space_group_name_H-M   'P 1'
#
loop_
_entity.id
_entity.type
_entity.pdbx_description
1 polymer ?
#
loop_
_entity_poly.entity_id
_entity_poly.type
_entity_poly.pdbx_seq_one_letter_code
_entity_poly.pdbx_strand_id
1 'polypeptide(L)'
;MRINKFLIISCLVLFFSFSVGCQRSESSYDLQLDHMMLMYGKDIEKDIAWLKESLVLKKDSMEKRETELKYATVIRDMESYFIYLERLDSISLAQEKNLFYTNTNEITGEGKVFNKKSKELMKQLDQLVHEPFLKRRIVTLLGVSDVKNEENIYFRYMDYYFLGLPPKTFNYLIKMRKRDVLLIMHEVLEQ
;
A
#
# COMPACT_ATOMS: atom_id res chain seq x y z
N MET A 1 70.50 2.96 -6.89
CA MET A 1 69.13 3.04 -6.35
C MET A 1 68.24 2.00 -7.03
N ARG A 2 68.06 0.83 -6.41
CA ARG A 2 67.11 -0.20 -6.85
C ARG A 2 65.89 -0.18 -5.93
N ILE A 3 65.10 0.86 -6.06
CA ILE A 3 63.76 0.95 -5.48
C ILE A 3 62.88 1.39 -6.65
N ASN A 4 61.64 0.92 -6.74
CA ASN A 4 60.61 1.29 -7.74
C ASN A 4 60.40 0.37 -8.95
N LYS A 5 60.44 -0.96 -8.78
CA LYS A 5 59.63 -1.84 -9.66
C LYS A 5 58.65 -2.68 -8.85
N PHE A 6 59.11 -3.28 -7.74
CA PHE A 6 58.24 -4.00 -6.81
C PHE A 6 57.17 -3.12 -6.15
N LEU A 7 57.53 -1.89 -5.77
CA LEU A 7 56.60 -0.94 -5.12
C LEU A 7 55.48 -0.47 -6.07
N ILE A 8 55.78 -0.33 -7.36
CA ILE A 8 54.80 0.05 -8.39
C ILE A 8 53.84 -1.11 -8.68
N ILE A 9 54.37 -2.35 -8.75
CA ILE A 9 53.56 -3.55 -8.96
C ILE A 9 52.64 -3.82 -7.76
N SER A 10 53.12 -3.65 -6.51
CA SER A 10 52.28 -3.80 -5.32
C SER A 10 51.16 -2.75 -5.25
N CYS A 11 51.43 -1.51 -5.66
CA CYS A 11 50.40 -0.47 -5.72
C CYS A 11 49.34 -0.75 -6.81
N LEU A 12 49.72 -1.33 -7.95
CA LEU A 12 48.78 -1.70 -9.02
C LEU A 12 47.88 -2.88 -8.62
N VAL A 13 48.40 -3.88 -7.91
CA VAL A 13 47.60 -5.02 -7.40
C VAL A 13 46.59 -4.58 -6.34
N LEU A 14 46.95 -3.60 -5.49
CA LEU A 14 46.04 -3.00 -4.52
C LEU A 14 44.95 -2.13 -5.20
N PHE A 15 45.28 -1.44 -6.28
CA PHE A 15 44.30 -0.66 -7.06
C PHE A 15 43.29 -1.55 -7.81
N PHE A 16 43.72 -2.69 -8.34
CA PHE A 16 42.84 -3.67 -9.00
C PHE A 16 41.98 -4.48 -8.01
N SER A 17 42.42 -4.67 -6.77
CA SER A 17 41.59 -5.34 -5.74
C SER A 17 40.52 -4.41 -5.15
N PHE A 18 40.70 -3.09 -5.22
CA PHE A 18 39.66 -2.12 -4.82
C PHE A 18 38.59 -1.86 -5.90
N SER A 19 38.89 -2.08 -7.18
CA SER A 19 37.93 -1.87 -8.28
C SER A 19 37.03 -3.08 -8.58
N VAL A 20 37.33 -4.26 -8.03
CA VAL A 20 36.50 -5.48 -8.19
C VAL A 20 35.49 -5.63 -7.03
N GLY A 21 35.60 -4.84 -5.96
CA GLY A 21 34.79 -4.95 -4.75
C GLY A 21 33.42 -4.24 -4.75
N CYS A 22 33.04 -3.55 -5.83
CA CYS A 22 31.72 -2.91 -5.95
C CYS A 22 30.89 -3.48 -7.09
N GLN A 23 30.81 -4.80 -7.20
CA GLN A 23 29.57 -5.39 -7.69
C GLN A 23 28.57 -5.30 -6.54
N ARG A 24 27.61 -4.39 -6.67
CA ARG A 24 26.41 -4.33 -5.83
C ARG A 24 25.78 -5.72 -5.97
N SER A 25 26.01 -6.60 -4.97
CA SER A 25 25.33 -7.87 -4.96
C SER A 25 23.84 -7.53 -4.93
N GLU A 26 23.07 -8.05 -5.88
CA GLU A 26 21.62 -8.10 -5.72
C GLU A 26 21.40 -8.81 -4.39
N SER A 27 21.06 -8.02 -3.39
CA SER A 27 21.30 -8.41 -2.01
C SER A 27 20.29 -9.49 -1.67
N SER A 28 20.72 -10.54 -0.98
CA SER A 28 19.81 -11.56 -0.43
C SER A 28 18.66 -10.95 0.40
N TYR A 29 18.84 -9.72 0.89
CA TYR A 29 17.86 -8.92 1.60
C TYR A 29 16.66 -8.51 0.74
N ASP A 30 16.89 -8.08 -0.51
CA ASP A 30 15.81 -7.68 -1.42
C ASP A 30 14.92 -8.89 -1.74
N LEU A 31 15.53 -10.06 -1.96
CA LEU A 31 14.81 -11.32 -2.17
C LEU A 31 13.99 -11.74 -0.94
N GLN A 32 14.57 -11.62 0.26
CA GLN A 32 13.88 -11.96 1.52
C GLN A 32 12.68 -11.05 1.79
N LEU A 33 12.82 -9.74 1.58
CA LEU A 33 11.74 -8.77 1.78
C LEU A 33 10.59 -9.03 0.80
N ASP A 34 10.91 -9.29 -0.46
CA ASP A 34 9.92 -9.61 -1.50
C ASP A 34 9.13 -10.89 -1.18
N HIS A 35 9.82 -11.94 -0.70
CA HIS A 35 9.17 -13.18 -0.27
C HIS A 35 8.30 -12.98 0.97
N MET A 36 8.75 -12.17 1.92
CA MET A 36 7.99 -11.83 3.12
C MET A 36 6.69 -11.09 2.77
N MET A 37 6.76 -10.07 1.90
CA MET A 37 5.57 -9.33 1.45
C MET A 37 4.59 -10.21 0.68
N LEU A 38 5.10 -11.16 -0.12
CA LEU A 38 4.27 -12.15 -0.79
C LEU A 38 3.51 -13.04 0.21
N MET A 39 4.21 -13.54 1.24
CA MET A 39 3.60 -14.39 2.27
C MET A 39 2.56 -13.63 3.09
N TYR A 40 2.89 -12.43 3.57
CA TYR A 40 1.90 -11.59 4.27
C TYR A 40 0.72 -11.22 3.38
N GLY A 41 0.95 -10.98 2.09
CA GLY A 41 -0.12 -10.76 1.12
C GLY A 41 -1.08 -11.93 1.02
N LYS A 42 -0.60 -13.18 1.11
CA LYS A 42 -1.47 -14.38 1.10
C LYS A 42 -2.30 -14.51 2.38
N ASP A 43 -1.73 -14.17 3.53
CA ASP A 43 -2.47 -14.21 4.80
C ASP A 43 -3.53 -13.11 4.87
N ILE A 44 -3.25 -11.92 4.33
CA ILE A 44 -4.25 -10.86 4.19
C ILE A 44 -5.41 -11.28 3.28
N GLU A 45 -5.16 -12.01 2.20
CA GLU A 45 -6.25 -12.50 1.33
C GLU A 45 -7.19 -13.46 2.07
N LYS A 46 -6.67 -14.28 2.99
CA LYS A 46 -7.51 -15.14 3.84
C LYS A 46 -8.39 -14.29 4.75
N ASP A 47 -7.84 -13.24 5.36
CA ASP A 47 -8.59 -12.31 6.21
C ASP A 47 -9.64 -11.54 5.40
N ILE A 48 -9.31 -11.07 4.19
CA ILE A 48 -10.26 -10.45 3.26
C ILE A 48 -11.41 -11.39 2.93
N ALA A 49 -11.13 -12.65 2.62
CA ALA A 49 -12.16 -13.64 2.31
C ALA A 49 -13.11 -13.84 3.50
N TRP A 50 -12.55 -14.00 4.70
CA TRP A 50 -13.32 -14.13 5.93
C TRP A 50 -14.17 -12.89 6.23
N LEU A 51 -13.59 -11.68 6.10
CA LEU A 51 -14.29 -10.42 6.30
C LEU A 51 -15.45 -10.24 5.31
N LYS A 52 -15.26 -10.62 4.04
CA LYS A 52 -16.32 -10.58 3.00
C LYS A 52 -17.49 -11.49 3.36
N GLU A 53 -17.22 -12.75 3.72
CA GLU A 53 -18.28 -13.68 4.13
C GLU A 53 -19.01 -13.17 5.37
N SER A 54 -18.28 -12.66 6.36
CA SER A 54 -18.86 -12.10 7.58
C SER A 54 -19.74 -10.88 7.30
N LEU A 55 -19.35 -9.99 6.37
CA LEU A 55 -20.16 -8.83 5.98
C LEU A 55 -21.49 -9.24 5.33
N VAL A 56 -21.50 -10.29 4.51
CA VAL A 56 -22.74 -10.79 3.88
C VAL A 56 -23.73 -11.22 4.97
N LEU A 57 -23.27 -12.07 5.90
CA LEU A 57 -24.10 -12.54 7.02
C LEU A 57 -24.63 -11.38 7.88
N LYS A 58 -23.80 -10.35 8.08
CA LYS A 58 -24.18 -9.17 8.87
C LYS A 58 -25.24 -8.34 8.18
N LYS A 59 -25.13 -8.11 6.86
CA LYS A 59 -26.12 -7.37 6.07
C LYS A 59 -27.47 -8.09 6.07
N ASP A 60 -27.48 -9.41 5.86
CA ASP A 60 -28.71 -10.22 5.89
C ASP A 60 -29.42 -10.16 7.25
N SER A 61 -28.65 -10.01 8.34
CA SER A 61 -29.20 -9.84 9.69
C SER A 61 -29.77 -8.45 9.96
N MET A 62 -29.34 -7.45 9.19
CA MET A 62 -29.70 -6.04 9.35
C MET A 62 -30.89 -5.58 8.52
N GLU A 63 -31.31 -6.33 7.50
CA GLU A 63 -32.53 -6.11 6.68
C GLU A 63 -33.85 -6.01 7.47
N LYS A 64 -33.78 -6.06 8.80
CA LYS A 64 -34.91 -5.99 9.74
C LYS A 64 -34.92 -4.72 10.62
N ARG A 65 -33.99 -3.77 10.46
CA ARG A 65 -33.90 -2.54 11.30
C ARG A 65 -33.92 -1.25 10.47
N GLU A 66 -34.66 -0.24 10.92
CA GLU A 66 -34.81 1.11 10.30
C GLU A 66 -33.49 1.90 10.08
N THR A 67 -32.36 1.43 10.62
CA THR A 67 -31.03 2.04 10.54
C THR A 67 -30.41 2.00 9.13
N GLU A 68 -31.01 1.28 8.19
CA GLU A 68 -30.50 1.01 6.84
C GLU A 68 -30.25 2.27 5.99
N LEU A 69 -31.17 3.23 6.00
CA LEU A 69 -31.15 4.35 5.03
C LEU A 69 -29.93 5.28 5.21
N LYS A 70 -29.46 5.48 6.44
CA LYS A 70 -28.35 6.41 6.72
C LYS A 70 -27.00 5.86 6.28
N TYR A 71 -26.78 4.55 6.41
CA TYR A 71 -25.49 3.93 6.14
C TYR A 71 -25.43 3.16 4.81
N ALA A 72 -26.57 2.89 4.15
CA ALA A 72 -26.61 2.23 2.85
C ALA A 72 -25.76 2.96 1.79
N THR A 73 -25.78 4.30 1.78
CA THR A 73 -24.96 5.08 0.84
C THR A 73 -23.46 4.89 1.13
N VAL A 74 -23.05 4.96 2.40
CA VAL A 74 -21.64 4.77 2.80
C VAL A 74 -21.15 3.38 2.42
N ILE A 75 -21.95 2.35 2.72
CA ILE A 75 -21.61 0.97 2.44
C ILE A 75 -21.43 0.76 0.94
N ARG A 76 -22.37 1.24 0.12
CA ARG A 76 -22.27 1.17 -1.35
C ARG A 76 -21.02 1.87 -1.91
N ASP A 77 -20.67 3.03 -1.35
CA ASP A 77 -19.49 3.78 -1.78
C ASP A 77 -18.19 3.04 -1.40
N MET A 78 -18.16 2.43 -0.22
CA MET A 78 -17.06 1.54 0.20
C MET A 78 -16.96 0.27 -0.66
N GLU A 79 -18.08 -0.34 -1.05
CA GLU A 79 -18.09 -1.50 -1.98
C GLU A 79 -17.52 -1.12 -3.34
N SER A 80 -17.96 0.03 -3.87
CA SER A 80 -17.48 0.54 -5.15
C SER A 80 -15.99 0.83 -5.12
N TYR A 81 -15.49 1.34 -3.99
CA TYR A 81 -14.06 1.56 -3.78
C TYR A 81 -13.30 0.23 -3.61
N PHE A 82 -13.87 -0.75 -2.91
CA PHE A 82 -13.29 -2.08 -2.75
C PHE A 82 -13.14 -2.81 -4.11
N ILE A 83 -14.17 -2.78 -4.96
CA ILE A 83 -14.12 -3.34 -6.32
C ILE A 83 -13.03 -2.65 -7.16
N TYR A 84 -12.87 -1.33 -7.01
CA TYR A 84 -11.78 -0.61 -7.65
C TYR A 84 -10.40 -1.10 -7.18
N LEU A 85 -10.23 -1.39 -5.89
CA LEU A 85 -8.99 -1.96 -5.37
C LEU A 85 -8.76 -3.40 -5.85
N GLU A 86 -9.80 -4.24 -5.97
CA GLU A 86 -9.71 -5.57 -6.58
C GLU A 86 -9.22 -5.49 -8.04
N ARG A 87 -9.71 -4.51 -8.81
CA ARG A 87 -9.21 -4.22 -10.16
C ARG A 87 -7.72 -3.86 -10.15
N LEU A 88 -7.29 -2.95 -9.26
CA LEU A 88 -5.87 -2.56 -9.17
C LEU A 88 -4.98 -3.75 -8.82
N ASP A 89 -5.40 -4.56 -7.84
CA ASP A 89 -4.65 -5.74 -7.39
C ASP A 89 -4.48 -6.75 -8.52
N SER A 90 -5.58 -7.08 -9.22
CA SER A 90 -5.58 -7.99 -10.37
C SER A 90 -4.67 -7.49 -11.50
N ILE A 91 -4.76 -6.21 -11.88
CA ILE A 91 -3.93 -5.63 -12.92
C ILE A 91 -2.45 -5.64 -12.51
N SER A 92 -2.15 -5.30 -11.26
CA SER A 92 -0.77 -5.24 -10.77
C SER A 92 -0.13 -6.62 -10.70
N LEU A 93 -0.88 -7.66 -10.29
CA LEU A 93 -0.44 -9.05 -10.32
C LEU A 93 -0.17 -9.51 -11.75
N ALA A 94 -1.07 -9.23 -12.68
CA ALA A 94 -0.94 -9.67 -14.07
C ALA A 94 0.22 -8.99 -14.82
N GLN A 95 0.50 -7.73 -14.48
CA GLN A 95 1.55 -6.94 -15.13
C GLN A 95 2.86 -6.91 -14.34
N GLU A 96 2.89 -7.52 -13.16
CA GLU A 96 4.01 -7.51 -12.21
C GLU A 96 4.63 -6.12 -12.06
N LYS A 97 3.80 -5.09 -11.84
CA LYS A 97 4.26 -3.70 -11.74
C LYS A 97 3.53 -2.88 -10.69
N ASN A 98 4.23 -1.86 -10.19
CA ASN A 98 3.62 -0.75 -9.47
C ASN A 98 2.77 0.06 -10.45
N LEU A 99 1.47 0.17 -10.19
CA LEU A 99 0.55 0.86 -11.09
C LEU A 99 0.57 2.37 -10.92
N PHE A 100 1.11 2.91 -9.82
CA PHE A 100 1.00 4.32 -9.48
C PHE A 100 2.14 5.18 -10.00
N TYR A 101 3.31 4.58 -10.27
CA TYR A 101 4.48 5.28 -10.77
C TYR A 101 5.02 4.62 -12.03
N THR A 102 5.56 5.44 -12.94
CA THR A 102 6.39 4.96 -14.05
C THR A 102 7.77 4.57 -13.54
N ASN A 103 8.56 3.91 -14.39
CA ASN A 103 9.97 3.63 -14.11
C ASN A 103 10.83 4.91 -13.98
N THR A 104 10.31 6.07 -14.40
CA THR A 104 10.93 7.40 -14.26
C THR A 104 10.38 8.17 -13.05
N ASN A 105 9.69 7.50 -12.12
CA ASN A 105 9.14 8.09 -10.91
C ASN A 105 8.03 9.14 -11.15
N GLU A 106 7.38 9.12 -12.31
CA GLU A 106 6.23 9.97 -12.60
C GLU A 106 4.93 9.30 -12.18
N ILE A 107 4.00 10.04 -11.58
CA ILE A 107 2.69 9.50 -11.19
C ILE A 107 1.85 9.19 -12.43
N THR A 108 1.39 7.93 -12.54
CA THR A 108 0.59 7.44 -13.65
C THR A 108 -0.86 7.94 -13.57
N GLY A 109 -1.64 7.67 -14.62
CA GLY A 109 -3.10 7.85 -14.59
C GLY A 109 -3.76 7.08 -13.45
N GLU A 110 -3.39 5.81 -13.22
CA GLU A 110 -3.96 4.99 -12.14
C GLU A 110 -3.60 5.54 -10.76
N GLY A 111 -2.37 6.04 -10.55
CA GLY A 111 -1.98 6.68 -9.30
C GLY A 111 -2.80 7.95 -9.01
N LYS A 112 -3.07 8.76 -10.04
CA LYS A 112 -3.95 9.95 -9.91
C LYS A 112 -5.39 9.56 -9.59
N VAL A 113 -5.92 8.52 -10.26
CA VAL A 113 -7.27 8.01 -10.02
C VAL A 113 -7.41 7.45 -8.61
N PHE A 114 -6.41 6.70 -8.12
CA PHE A 114 -6.40 6.17 -6.77
C PHE A 114 -6.47 7.29 -5.73
N ASN A 115 -5.62 8.31 -5.87
CA ASN A 115 -5.58 9.44 -4.96
C ASN A 115 -6.93 10.20 -4.95
N LYS A 116 -7.52 10.42 -6.13
CA LYS A 116 -8.83 11.06 -6.26
C LYS A 116 -9.93 10.24 -5.57
N LYS A 117 -10.06 8.96 -5.89
CA LYS A 117 -11.07 8.07 -5.30
C LYS A 117 -10.93 7.94 -3.79
N SER A 118 -9.68 7.86 -3.29
CA SER A 118 -9.41 7.80 -1.86
C SER A 118 -9.87 9.07 -1.13
N LYS A 119 -9.57 10.25 -1.69
CA LYS A 119 -9.99 11.54 -1.12
C LYS A 119 -11.51 11.73 -1.18
N GLU A 120 -12.15 11.30 -2.26
CA GLU A 120 -13.60 11.32 -2.40
C GLU A 120 -14.28 10.45 -1.35
N LEU A 121 -13.81 9.19 -1.18
CA LEU A 121 -14.32 8.30 -0.14
C LEU A 121 -14.14 8.89 1.26
N MET A 122 -12.95 9.42 1.57
CA MET A 122 -12.68 10.04 2.88
C MET A 122 -13.60 11.22 3.16
N LYS A 123 -13.91 12.04 2.15
CA LYS A 123 -14.85 13.15 2.28
C LYS A 123 -16.26 12.65 2.58
N GLN A 124 -16.72 11.60 1.91
CA GLN A 124 -18.04 11.01 2.16
C GLN A 124 -18.13 10.40 3.55
N LEU A 125 -17.10 9.68 3.99
CA LEU A 125 -17.02 9.08 5.33
C LEU A 125 -17.06 10.13 6.44
N ASP A 126 -16.33 11.24 6.28
CA ASP A 126 -16.31 12.32 7.27
C ASP A 126 -17.68 13.02 7.45
N GLN A 127 -18.49 13.05 6.39
CA GLN A 127 -19.84 13.64 6.41
C GLN A 127 -20.88 12.72 7.05
N LEU A 128 -20.73 11.39 6.90
CA LEU A 128 -21.78 10.44 7.23
C LEU A 128 -21.55 9.75 8.58
N VAL A 129 -20.30 9.49 8.94
CA VAL A 129 -19.91 8.92 10.24
C VAL A 129 -19.75 10.04 11.24
N HIS A 130 -20.49 10.01 12.35
CA HIS A 130 -20.42 11.06 13.39
C HIS A 130 -19.72 10.60 14.66
N GLU A 131 -19.57 9.29 14.84
CA GLU A 131 -18.97 8.70 16.03
C GLU A 131 -17.44 8.97 16.06
N PRO A 132 -16.92 9.64 17.11
CA PRO A 132 -15.52 10.10 17.15
C PRO A 132 -14.47 8.99 17.09
N PHE A 133 -14.74 7.82 17.66
CA PHE A 133 -13.82 6.69 17.62
C PHE A 133 -13.69 6.13 16.20
N LEU A 134 -14.80 5.87 15.52
CA LEU A 134 -14.85 5.40 14.15
C LEU A 134 -14.24 6.42 13.19
N LYS A 135 -14.48 7.73 13.39
CA LYS A 135 -13.78 8.78 12.62
C LYS A 135 -12.25 8.65 12.71
N ARG A 136 -11.71 8.50 13.93
CA ARG A 136 -10.27 8.31 14.12
C ARG A 136 -9.77 7.03 13.48
N ARG A 137 -10.54 5.94 13.58
CA ARG A 137 -10.23 4.66 12.94
C ARG A 137 -10.16 4.78 11.42
N ILE A 138 -11.16 5.43 10.82
CA ILE A 138 -11.22 5.71 9.39
C ILE A 138 -10.01 6.53 8.93
N VAL A 139 -9.63 7.59 9.64
CA VAL A 139 -8.44 8.38 9.30
C VAL A 139 -7.16 7.54 9.39
N THR A 140 -7.07 6.67 10.40
CA THR A 140 -5.88 5.83 10.62
C THR A 140 -5.71 4.79 9.51
N LEU A 141 -6.79 4.13 9.10
CA LEU A 141 -6.73 3.02 8.14
C LEU A 141 -6.91 3.48 6.69
N LEU A 142 -7.79 4.46 6.48
CA LEU A 142 -8.21 4.93 5.16
C LEU A 142 -7.71 6.34 4.82
N GLY A 143 -6.98 7.01 5.71
CA GLY A 143 -6.37 8.31 5.42
C GLY A 143 -5.43 8.27 4.20
N VAL A 144 -5.42 9.37 3.45
CA VAL A 144 -4.46 9.64 2.35
C VAL A 144 -3.91 11.07 2.42
N SER A 145 -3.90 11.63 3.64
CA SER A 145 -3.33 12.94 3.90
C SER A 145 -1.81 12.90 3.78
N ASP A 146 -1.21 14.03 3.39
CA ASP A 146 0.25 14.15 3.32
C ASP A 146 0.90 13.86 4.67
N VAL A 147 2.04 13.19 4.63
CA VAL A 147 2.77 12.72 5.81
C VAL A 147 3.73 13.81 6.25
N LYS A 148 3.72 14.10 7.55
CA LYS A 148 4.64 15.04 8.18
C LYS A 148 5.64 14.27 9.03
N ASN A 149 6.93 14.45 8.80
CA ASN A 149 7.96 13.87 9.66
C ASN A 149 8.18 14.71 10.93
N GLU A 150 9.05 14.21 11.82
CA GLU A 150 9.41 14.89 13.08
C GLU A 150 10.05 16.27 12.86
N GLU A 151 10.67 16.48 11.69
CA GLU A 151 11.31 17.73 11.29
C GLU A 151 10.35 18.73 10.61
N ASN A 152 9.06 18.42 10.56
CA ASN A 152 8.02 19.21 9.86
C ASN A 152 8.15 19.27 8.33
N ILE A 153 8.86 18.33 7.72
CA ILE A 153 8.91 18.14 6.27
C ILE A 153 7.66 17.38 5.82
N TYR A 154 7.03 17.88 4.75
CA TYR A 154 5.81 17.31 4.17
C TYR A 154 6.14 16.43 2.97
N PHE A 155 5.65 15.21 3.00
CA PHE A 155 5.71 14.25 1.91
C PHE A 155 4.31 13.98 1.38
N ARG A 156 4.14 14.02 0.06
CA ARG A 156 2.88 13.61 -0.55
C ARG A 156 2.62 12.16 -0.19
N TYR A 157 1.42 11.84 0.27
CA TYR A 157 1.05 10.47 0.69
C TYR A 157 1.47 9.42 -0.34
N MET A 158 1.17 9.67 -1.61
CA MET A 158 1.50 8.76 -2.71
C MET A 158 3.01 8.54 -2.84
N ASP A 159 3.82 9.59 -2.69
CA ASP A 159 5.27 9.47 -2.81
C ASP A 159 5.83 8.70 -1.60
N TYR A 160 5.34 9.02 -0.41
CA TYR A 160 5.82 8.41 0.83
C TYR A 160 5.56 6.90 0.87
N TYR A 161 4.37 6.47 0.42
CA TYR A 161 3.96 5.07 0.54
C TYR A 161 4.14 4.23 -0.71
N PHE A 162 4.25 4.82 -1.92
CA PHE A 162 4.22 4.04 -3.16
C PHE A 162 5.38 4.33 -4.12
N LEU A 163 6.16 5.40 -3.93
CA LEU A 163 7.26 5.70 -4.84
C LEU A 163 8.39 4.68 -4.70
N GLY A 164 8.86 4.15 -5.84
CA GLY A 164 9.98 3.21 -5.88
C GLY A 164 9.67 1.81 -5.34
N LEU A 165 8.40 1.50 -5.03
CA LEU A 165 8.06 0.20 -4.49
C LEU A 165 8.13 -0.93 -5.52
N PRO A 166 8.69 -2.10 -5.14
CA PRO A 166 8.58 -3.33 -5.91
C PRO A 166 7.11 -3.76 -6.09
N PRO A 167 6.80 -4.52 -7.16
CA PRO A 167 5.43 -4.97 -7.44
C PRO A 167 4.77 -5.75 -6.31
N LYS A 168 5.52 -6.64 -5.65
CA LYS A 168 4.99 -7.47 -4.55
C LYS A 168 4.60 -6.61 -3.34
N THR A 169 5.43 -5.63 -2.99
CA THR A 169 5.15 -4.67 -1.91
C THR A 169 3.97 -3.77 -2.27
N PHE A 170 3.88 -3.33 -3.53
CA PHE A 170 2.71 -2.59 -4.02
C PHE A 170 1.43 -3.41 -3.86
N ASN A 171 1.40 -4.66 -4.34
CA ASN A 171 0.22 -5.53 -4.18
C ASN A 171 -0.13 -5.76 -2.71
N TYR A 172 0.87 -5.99 -1.87
CA TYR A 172 0.67 -6.12 -0.42
C TYR A 172 -0.05 -4.90 0.17
N LEU A 173 0.36 -3.68 -0.19
CA LEU A 173 -0.30 -2.46 0.28
C LEU A 173 -1.73 -2.29 -0.26
N ILE A 174 -1.98 -2.67 -1.52
CA ILE A 174 -3.35 -2.67 -2.07
C ILE A 174 -4.23 -3.68 -1.31
N LYS A 175 -3.69 -4.86 -0.95
CA LYS A 175 -4.40 -5.86 -0.15
C LYS A 175 -4.67 -5.40 1.27
N MET A 176 -3.69 -4.80 1.95
CA MET A 176 -3.92 -4.14 3.23
C MET A 176 -5.05 -3.13 3.14
N ARG A 177 -5.06 -2.29 2.10
CA ARG A 177 -6.12 -1.31 1.89
C ARG A 177 -7.50 -1.95 1.64
N LYS A 178 -7.57 -3.06 0.88
CA LYS A 178 -8.81 -3.84 0.68
C LYS A 178 -9.34 -4.32 2.03
N ARG A 179 -8.48 -4.94 2.85
CA ARG A 179 -8.81 -5.41 4.20
C ARG A 179 -9.35 -4.28 5.08
N ASP A 180 -8.66 -3.15 5.09
CA ASP A 180 -9.03 -1.99 5.90
C ASP A 180 -10.41 -1.43 5.53
N VAL A 181 -10.76 -1.42 4.25
CA VAL A 181 -12.12 -1.05 3.80
C VAL A 181 -13.16 -1.98 4.43
N LEU A 182 -12.94 -3.30 4.38
CA LEU A 182 -13.89 -4.27 4.95
C LEU A 182 -14.02 -4.14 6.47
N LEU A 183 -12.92 -3.85 7.18
CA LEU A 183 -12.96 -3.59 8.62
C LEU A 183 -13.83 -2.37 8.95
N ILE A 184 -13.65 -1.27 8.23
CA ILE A 184 -14.48 -0.08 8.42
C ILE A 184 -15.94 -0.36 8.06
N MET A 185 -16.22 -1.16 7.03
CA MET A 185 -17.59 -1.57 6.72
C MET A 185 -18.23 -2.33 7.87
N HIS A 186 -17.49 -3.22 8.54
CA HIS A 186 -17.97 -3.90 9.73
C HIS A 186 -18.29 -2.93 10.86
N GLU A 187 -17.39 -2.00 11.16
CA GLU A 187 -17.57 -1.04 12.24
C GLU A 187 -18.74 -0.07 11.95
N VAL A 188 -18.97 0.30 10.68
CA VAL A 188 -20.13 1.11 10.27
C VAL A 188 -21.45 0.36 10.47
N LEU A 189 -21.49 -0.93 10.18
CA LEU A 189 -22.68 -1.78 10.37
C LEU A 189 -22.94 -2.14 11.85
N GLU A 190 -21.98 -1.87 12.73
CA GLU A 190 -22.10 -2.10 14.18
C GLU A 190 -22.68 -0.90 14.95
N GLN A 191 -22.87 0.24 14.29
CA GLN A 191 -23.51 1.42 14.87
C GLN A 191 -25.04 1.31 14.92
#